data_AF-A0A2N2LNZ3-F1
#
_entry.id   AF-A0A2N2LNZ3-F1
#
_cell.length_a   1.000
_cell.length_b   1.000
_cell.length_c   1.000
_cell.angle_alpha   90.00
_cell.angle_beta   90.00
_cell.angle_gamma   90.00
#
_symmetry.space_group_name_H-M   'P 1'
#
loop_
_entity.id
_entity.type
_entity.pdbx_description
1 polymer ?
#
loop_
_entity_poly.entity_id
_entity_poly.type
_entity_poly.pdbx_seq_one_letter_code
_entity_poly.pdbx_strand_id
1 'polypeptide(L)'
;NNLVTAIIGSILVGFGFAGVITTMDLIGAKIMDEDTKKHNIRREGIISNALGFMNRLNGLFTSFAFFLVFKLFGFESGLNPGSQPGDAARFLLTIFPTAMMIISFAFSFFIDFKENGKSPEAIPASN
;
A
#
# COMPACT_ATOMS: atom_id res chain seq x y z
N ASN A 1 -6.40 -12.97 -26.57
CA ASN A 1 -5.01 -12.87 -26.08
C ASN A 1 -4.14 -12.23 -27.14
N ASN A 2 -4.07 -10.90 -27.16
CA ASN A 2 -3.24 -10.14 -28.10
C ASN A 2 -2.22 -9.32 -27.29
N LEU A 3 -0.95 -9.35 -27.70
CA LEU A 3 0.17 -8.66 -27.04
C LEU A 3 -0.13 -7.17 -26.82
N VAL A 4 -0.75 -6.54 -27.83
CA VAL A 4 -1.14 -5.13 -27.81
C VAL A 4 -2.10 -4.83 -26.66
N THR A 5 -3.09 -5.68 -26.43
CA THR A 5 -4.05 -5.52 -25.31
C THR A 5 -3.35 -5.65 -23.96
N ALA A 6 -2.36 -6.55 -23.84
CA ALA A 6 -1.58 -6.71 -22.62
C ALA A 6 -0.69 -5.47 -22.34
N ILE A 7 -0.08 -4.88 -23.37
CA ILE A 7 0.74 -3.66 -23.25
C ILE A 7 -0.13 -2.47 -22.83
N ILE A 8 -1.27 -2.26 -23.48
CA ILE A 8 -2.17 -1.16 -23.12
C ILE A 8 -2.71 -1.35 -21.69
N GLY A 9 -3.05 -2.58 -21.33
CA GLY A 9 -3.48 -2.92 -19.98
C GLY A 9 -2.41 -2.64 -18.92
N SER A 10 -1.15 -3.02 -19.17
CA SER A 10 -0.07 -2.80 -18.20
C SER A 10 0.31 -1.32 -18.05
N ILE A 11 0.22 -0.52 -19.12
CA ILE A 11 0.44 0.94 -19.05
C ILE A 11 -0.62 1.60 -18.16
N LEU A 12 -1.90 1.27 -18.36
CA LEU A 12 -3.00 1.81 -17.55
C LEU A 12 -2.87 1.44 -16.07
N VAL A 13 -2.58 0.16 -15.79
CA VAL A 13 -2.36 -0.32 -14.42
C VAL A 13 -1.14 0.35 -13.79
N GLY A 14 -0.03 0.44 -14.53
CA GLY A 14 1.20 1.08 -14.05
C GLY A 14 1.01 2.56 -13.71
N PHE A 15 0.27 3.29 -14.54
CA PHE A 15 -0.06 4.69 -14.27
C PHE A 15 -0.89 4.86 -13.00
N GLY A 16 -1.91 4.02 -12.79
CA GLY A 16 -2.69 4.02 -11.56
C GLY A 16 -1.86 3.67 -10.32
N PHE A 17 -1.00 2.65 -10.44
CA PHE A 17 -0.15 2.21 -9.34
C PHE A 17 0.88 3.27 -8.93
N ALA A 18 1.42 4.03 -9.89
CA ALA A 18 2.35 5.13 -9.63
C ALA A 18 1.72 6.22 -8.74
N GLY A 19 0.45 6.57 -8.97
CA GLY A 19 -0.26 7.55 -8.14
C GLY A 19 -0.46 7.09 -6.69
N VAL A 20 -0.73 5.80 -6.48
CA VAL A 20 -0.89 5.24 -5.12
C VAL A 20 0.43 5.28 -4.36
N ILE A 21 1.54 4.92 -5.02
CA ILE A 21 2.87 4.93 -4.39
C ILE A 21 3.27 6.35 -3.99
N THR A 22 3.16 7.32 -4.91
CA THR A 22 3.56 8.70 -4.64
C THR A 22 2.71 9.37 -3.57
N THR A 23 1.44 8.96 -3.43
CA THR A 23 0.56 9.46 -2.36
C THR A 23 1.08 9.08 -0.98
N MET A 24 1.64 7.88 -0.80
CA MET A 24 2.21 7.45 0.48
C MET A 24 3.38 8.36 0.90
N ASP A 25 4.26 8.70 -0.04
CA ASP A 25 5.39 9.59 0.20
C ASP A 25 4.95 11.03 0.47
N LEU A 26 3.96 11.53 -0.30
CA LEU A 26 3.38 12.86 -0.13
C LEU A 26 2.70 13.05 1.22
N ILE A 27 1.94 12.05 1.69
CA ILE A 27 1.29 12.09 3.00
C ILE A 27 2.36 12.12 4.10
N GLY A 28 3.38 11.27 4.01
CA GLY A 28 4.49 11.25 4.96
C GLY A 28 5.20 12.60 5.05
N ALA A 29 5.49 13.22 3.91
CA ALA A 29 6.09 14.54 3.84
C ALA A 29 5.19 15.63 4.44
N LYS A 30 3.88 15.61 4.13
CA LYS A 30 2.91 16.58 4.65
C LYS A 30 2.78 16.52 6.17
N ILE A 31 2.75 15.31 6.74
CA ILE A 31 2.70 15.12 8.20
C ILE A 31 3.98 15.67 8.85
N MET A 32 5.13 15.41 8.24
CA MET A 32 6.43 15.89 8.73
C MET A 32 6.56 17.42 8.66
N ASP A 33 6.06 18.03 7.59
CA ASP A 33 5.99 19.49 7.44
C ASP A 33 5.02 20.15 8.43
N GLU A 34 3.84 19.55 8.66
CA GLU A 34 2.85 20.06 9.61
C GLU A 34 3.32 19.99 11.06
N ASP A 35 3.97 18.89 11.47
CA ASP A 35 4.52 18.74 12.82
C ASP A 35 5.63 19.78 13.08
N THR A 36 6.50 19.98 12.09
CA THR A 36 7.56 20.99 12.17
C THR A 36 7.00 22.41 12.26
N LYS A 37 5.97 22.75 11.47
CA LYS A 37 5.32 24.08 11.51
C LYS A 37 4.59 24.36 12.81
N LYS A 38 3.92 23.35 13.39
CA LYS A 38 3.08 23.54 14.58
C LYS A 38 3.86 23.50 15.89
N HIS A 39 4.89 22.66 15.95
CA HIS A 39 5.63 22.44 17.19
C HIS A 39 7.03 23.09 17.18
N ASN A 40 7.52 23.58 16.03
CA ASN A 40 8.85 24.18 15.85
C ASN A 40 10.00 23.30 16.39
N ILE A 41 9.75 21.98 16.50
CA ILE A 41 10.69 20.96 16.96
C ILE A 41 10.74 19.91 15.86
N ARG A 42 11.94 19.55 15.41
CA ARG A 42 12.14 18.58 14.33
C ARG A 42 12.05 17.15 14.87
N ARG A 43 10.84 16.56 14.89
CA ARG A 43 10.59 15.15 15.27
C ARG A 43 10.50 14.21 14.06
N GLU A 44 11.05 14.64 12.95
CA GLU A 44 11.15 13.96 11.65
C GLU A 44 11.60 12.50 11.77
N GLY A 45 12.55 12.21 12.66
CA GLY A 45 13.08 10.86 12.88
C GLY A 45 12.05 9.87 13.44
N ILE A 46 11.09 10.32 14.25
CA ILE A 46 10.05 9.44 14.81
C ILE A 46 9.03 9.07 13.72
N ILE A 47 8.61 10.06 12.93
CA ILE A 47 7.66 9.86 11.82
C ILE A 47 8.31 8.98 10.74
N SER A 48 9.57 9.24 10.39
CA SER A 48 10.32 8.43 9.43
C SER A 48 10.54 6.99 9.91
N ASN A 49 10.85 6.78 11.20
CA ASN A 49 10.97 5.43 11.77
C ASN A 49 9.63 4.67 11.78
N ALA A 50 8.52 5.36 12.09
CA ALA A 50 7.20 4.75 12.03
C ALA A 50 6.83 4.35 10.59
N LEU A 51 7.04 5.24 9.62
CA LEU A 51 6.79 4.97 8.21
C LEU A 51 7.65 3.81 7.68
N GLY A 52 8.94 3.79 8.05
CA GLY A 52 9.86 2.72 7.71
C GLY A 52 9.49 1.37 8.34
N PHE A 53 8.98 1.35 9.57
CA PHE A 53 8.45 0.14 10.22
C PHE A 53 7.22 -0.41 9.48
N MET A 54 6.31 0.47 9.07
CA MET A 54 5.12 0.10 8.30
C MET A 54 5.47 -0.54 6.96
N ASN A 55 6.51 -0.03 6.27
CA ASN A 55 7.01 -0.66 5.05
C ASN A 55 7.62 -2.05 5.32
N ARG A 56 8.28 -2.26 6.46
CA ARG A 56 8.81 -3.58 6.84
C ARG A 56 7.71 -4.60 7.16
N LEU A 57 6.55 -4.16 7.67
CA LEU A 57 5.41 -5.03 7.93
C LEU A 57 4.82 -5.66 6.66
N ASN A 58 5.13 -5.15 5.46
CA ASN A 58 4.73 -5.79 4.20
C ASN A 58 5.18 -7.27 4.14
N GLY A 59 6.37 -7.58 4.67
CA GLY A 59 6.87 -8.95 4.76
C GLY A 59 5.99 -9.85 5.64
N LEU A 60 5.41 -9.32 6.72
CA LEU A 60 4.49 -10.06 7.59
C LEU A 60 3.21 -10.46 6.83
N PHE A 61 2.63 -9.53 6.07
CA PHE A 61 1.46 -9.81 5.25
C PHE A 61 1.75 -10.82 4.14
N THR A 62 2.92 -10.72 3.51
CA THR A 62 3.36 -11.67 2.49
C THR A 62 3.51 -13.08 3.08
N SER A 63 4.18 -13.22 4.22
CA SER A 63 4.30 -14.50 4.93
C SER A 63 2.95 -15.06 5.38
N PHE A 64 2.04 -14.19 5.82
CA PHE A 64 0.67 -14.61 6.16
C PHE A 64 -0.10 -15.12 4.94
N ALA A 65 0.07 -14.50 3.78
CA ALA A 65 -0.51 -14.97 2.52
C ALA A 65 -0.02 -16.38 2.18
N PHE A 66 1.29 -16.62 2.28
CA PHE A 66 1.89 -17.93 2.07
C PHE A 66 1.42 -18.96 3.11
N PHE A 67 1.28 -18.57 4.38
CA PHE A 67 0.71 -19.44 5.41
C PHE A 67 -0.73 -19.86 5.09
N LEU A 68 -1.55 -18.93 4.60
CA LEU A 68 -2.93 -19.22 4.20
C LEU A 68 -2.97 -20.17 2.99
N VAL A 69 -2.08 -19.97 2.01
CA VAL A 69 -1.92 -20.84 0.84
C VAL A 69 -1.45 -22.24 1.24
N PHE A 70 -0.48 -22.35 2.16
CA PHE A 70 -0.04 -23.62 2.72
C PHE A 70 -1.20 -24.36 3.41
N LYS A 71 -2.00 -23.67 4.24
CA LYS A 71 -3.12 -24.28 4.95
C LYS A 71 -4.26 -24.74 4.02
N LEU A 72 -4.59 -23.94 3.00
CA LEU A 72 -5.75 -24.21 2.13
C LEU A 72 -5.43 -25.16 0.97
N PHE A 73 -4.22 -25.09 0.40
CA PHE A 73 -3.85 -25.82 -0.81
C PHE A 73 -2.71 -26.84 -0.59
N GLY A 74 -2.13 -26.89 0.61
CA GLY A 74 -1.00 -27.79 0.92
C GLY A 74 0.27 -27.42 0.17
N PHE A 75 0.37 -26.18 -0.34
CA PHE A 75 1.55 -25.71 -1.06
C PHE A 75 2.68 -25.44 -0.07
N GLU A 76 3.65 -26.36 -0.01
CA GLU A 76 4.73 -26.35 0.98
C GLU A 76 6.00 -25.69 0.42
N SER A 77 6.32 -25.97 -0.85
CA SER A 77 7.46 -25.38 -1.56
C SER A 77 7.34 -25.63 -3.07
N GLY A 78 8.13 -24.95 -3.89
CA GLY A 78 8.18 -25.21 -5.34
C GLY A 78 8.57 -26.65 -5.72
N LEU A 79 9.19 -27.39 -4.80
CA LEU A 79 9.49 -28.83 -4.95
C LEU A 79 8.31 -29.73 -4.52
N ASN A 80 7.44 -29.24 -3.63
CA ASN A 80 6.24 -29.92 -3.12
C ASN A 80 5.01 -29.00 -3.29
N PRO A 81 4.50 -28.83 -4.52
CA PRO A 81 3.43 -27.88 -4.81
C PRO A 81 2.03 -28.24 -4.27
N GLY A 82 1.87 -29.36 -3.56
CA GLY A 82 0.57 -29.87 -3.16
C GLY A 82 -0.25 -30.43 -4.34
N SER A 83 -1.53 -30.72 -4.12
CA SER A 83 -2.42 -31.33 -5.13
C SER A 83 -2.87 -30.40 -6.25
N GLN A 84 -2.81 -29.07 -6.05
CA GLN A 84 -3.18 -28.05 -7.05
C GLN A 84 -2.26 -26.81 -7.04
N PRO A 85 -1.04 -26.88 -7.58
CA PRO A 85 -0.11 -25.74 -7.70
C PRO A 85 -0.68 -24.53 -8.43
N GLY A 86 -1.42 -24.78 -9.52
CA GLY A 86 -1.94 -23.73 -10.38
C GLY A 86 -2.96 -22.85 -9.67
N ASP A 87 -3.81 -23.46 -8.83
CA ASP A 87 -4.83 -22.73 -8.09
C ASP A 87 -4.24 -21.99 -6.87
N ALA A 88 -3.21 -22.56 -6.23
CA ALA A 88 -2.44 -21.88 -5.19
C ALA A 88 -1.80 -20.58 -5.70
N ALA A 89 -1.17 -20.62 -6.89
CA ALA A 89 -0.57 -19.43 -7.51
C ALA A 89 -1.60 -18.37 -7.90
N ARG A 90 -2.75 -18.78 -8.46
CA ARG A 90 -3.85 -17.87 -8.78
C ARG A 90 -4.44 -17.23 -7.53
N PHE A 91 -4.60 -18.01 -6.46
CA PHE A 91 -5.07 -17.51 -5.18
C PHE A 91 -4.12 -16.46 -4.61
N LEU A 92 -2.81 -16.74 -4.60
CA LEU A 92 -1.81 -15.83 -4.06
C LEU A 92 -1.67 -14.53 -4.87
N LEU A 93 -1.73 -14.60 -6.20
CA LEU A 93 -1.50 -13.45 -7.08
C LEU A 93 -2.76 -12.63 -7.37
N THR A 94 -3.94 -13.25 -7.33
CA THR A 94 -5.21 -12.58 -7.73
C THR A 94 -6.16 -12.45 -6.55
N ILE A 95 -6.46 -13.54 -5.86
CA ILE A 95 -7.51 -13.54 -4.82
C ILE A 95 -7.04 -12.81 -3.57
N PHE A 96 -5.82 -13.09 -3.10
CA PHE A 96 -5.29 -12.47 -1.89
C PHE A 96 -5.14 -10.94 -2.01
N PRO A 97 -4.51 -10.39 -3.07
CA PRO A 97 -4.45 -8.94 -3.27
C PRO A 97 -5.84 -8.31 -3.43
N THR A 98 -6.76 -8.97 -4.13
CA THR A 98 -8.14 -8.46 -4.29
C THR A 98 -8.89 -8.44 -2.95
N ALA A 99 -8.75 -9.48 -2.13
CA ALA A 99 -9.34 -9.52 -0.79
C ALA A 99 -8.77 -8.42 0.12
N MET A 100 -7.45 -8.22 0.09
CA MET A 100 -6.79 -7.13 0.81
C MET A 100 -7.25 -5.75 0.32
N MET A 101 -7.45 -5.58 -1.00
CA MET A 101 -7.98 -4.36 -1.58
C MET A 101 -9.42 -4.08 -1.12
N ILE A 102 -10.30 -5.10 -1.11
CA ILE A 102 -11.68 -4.95 -0.64
C ILE A 102 -11.70 -4.58 0.85
N ILE A 103 -10.86 -5.22 1.66
CA ILE A 103 -10.75 -4.91 3.09
C ILE A 103 -10.25 -3.47 3.28
N SER A 104 -9.23 -3.04 2.53
CA SER A 104 -8.73 -1.66 2.55
C SER A 104 -9.82 -0.66 2.13
N PHE A 105 -10.57 -0.97 1.08
CA PHE A 105 -11.68 -0.16 0.60
C PHE A 105 -12.82 -0.08 1.63
N ALA A 106 -13.15 -1.20 2.28
CA ALA A 106 -14.13 -1.22 3.37
C ALA A 106 -13.67 -0.35 4.55
N PHE A 107 -12.41 -0.48 4.98
CA PHE A 107 -11.85 0.37 6.03
C PHE A 107 -11.82 1.85 5.62
N SER A 108 -11.63 2.17 4.34
CA SER A 108 -11.70 3.55 3.87
C SER A 108 -13.05 4.22 4.13
N PHE A 109 -14.16 3.48 4.20
CA PHE A 109 -15.46 4.04 4.59
C PHE A 109 -15.59 4.27 6.11
N PHE A 110 -14.83 3.54 6.91
CA PHE A 110 -14.80 3.73 8.37
C PHE A 110 -13.82 4.84 8.79
N ILE A 111 -12.88 5.23 7.92
CA ILE A 111 -11.97 6.33 8.18
C ILE A 111 -12.67 7.65 7.81
N ASP A 112 -13.33 8.23 8.80
CA ASP A 112 -13.84 9.59 8.71
C ASP A 112 -12.67 10.57 8.90
N PHE A 113 -12.09 11.02 7.78
CA PHE A 113 -11.18 12.16 7.82
C PHE A 113 -12.03 13.39 8.14
N LYS A 114 -12.20 13.69 9.43
CA LYS A 114 -12.71 14.99 9.85
C LYS A 114 -11.80 16.04 9.24
N GLU A 115 -12.30 16.67 8.18
CA GLU A 115 -11.65 17.74 7.45
C GLU A 115 -11.52 18.90 8.44
N ASN A 116 -10.42 18.91 9.18
CA ASN A 116 -10.02 20.08 9.95
C ASN A 116 -9.54 21.08 8.91
N GLY A 117 -10.51 21.76 8.29
CA GLY A 117 -10.32 22.76 7.27
C GLY A 117 -9.30 23.79 7.72
N LYS A 118 -8.10 23.70 7.16
CA LYS A 118 -7.29 24.84 6.78
C LYS A 118 -6.60 24.46 5.47
N SER A 119 -7.23 24.88 4.38
CA SER A 119 -6.50 25.19 3.15
C SER A 119 -5.22 25.93 3.56
N PRO A 120 -4.02 25.53 3.10
CA PRO A 120 -2.80 26.24 3.42
C PRO A 120 -2.96 27.68 2.92
N GLU A 121 -3.21 28.58 3.85
CA GLU A 121 -3.17 30.01 3.64
C GLU A 121 -1.76 30.31 3.15
N ALA A 122 -1.67 30.70 1.88
CA ALA A 122 -0.43 31.07 1.24
C ALA A 122 0.21 32.17 2.09
N ILE A 123 1.35 31.87 2.72
CA ILE A 123 2.14 32.85 3.44
C ILE A 123 2.56 33.88 2.38
N PRO A 124 2.10 35.15 2.45
CA PRO A 124 2.54 36.15 1.49
C PRO A 124 4.04 36.36 1.67
N ALA A 125 4.78 36.28 0.57
CA ALA A 125 6.20 36.60 0.55
C ALA A 125 6.39 38.02 1.09
N SER A 126 7.05 38.14 2.25
CA SER A 126 7.58 39.41 2.71
C SER A 126 8.81 39.73 1.88
N ASN A 127 8.76 40.88 1.21
CA ASN A 127 9.91 41.56 0.60
C ASN A 127 11.02 41.82 1.62
#